data_AF-A0A453NPA5-F1
#
_entry.id   AF-A0A453NPA5-F1
#
_cell.length_a   1.000
_cell.length_b   1.000
_cell.length_c   1.000
_cell.angle_alpha   90.00
_cell.angle_beta   90.00
_cell.angle_gamma   90.00
#
_symmetry.space_group_name_H-M   'P 1'
#
loop_
_entity.id
_entity.type
_entity.pdbx_description
1 polymer ?
#
loop_
_entity_poly.entity_id
_entity_poly.type
_entity_poly.pdbx_seq_one_letter_code
_entity_poly.pdbx_strand_id
1 'polypeptide(L)'
;MEELGNSQGPRAEAVAAHCREFMLYMKEIQTTMREEIKSACEYRPFEKCDYSARIANEICCKKLEYVIEKMDAMQLNMEQSSNGV
;
A
#
# COMPACT_ATOMS: atom_id res chain seq x y z
N MET A 1 -21.10 -18.96 -30.57
CA MET A 1 -20.52 -20.33 -30.59
C MET A 1 -21.48 -21.36 -31.20
N GLU A 2 -22.79 -21.22 -30.99
CA GLU A 2 -23.83 -22.11 -31.56
C GLU A 2 -23.83 -22.16 -33.11
N GLU A 3 -23.54 -21.05 -33.80
CA GLU A 3 -23.44 -21.02 -35.27
C GLU A 3 -22.23 -21.75 -35.86
N LEU A 4 -21.22 -22.09 -35.04
CA LEU A 4 -20.05 -22.88 -35.47
C LEU A 4 -20.38 -24.37 -35.62
N GLY A 5 -21.48 -24.84 -35.02
CA GLY A 5 -21.94 -26.23 -35.06
C GLY A 5 -22.99 -26.53 -36.15
N ASN A 6 -23.23 -25.60 -37.08
CA ASN A 6 -24.21 -25.81 -38.15
C ASN A 6 -23.73 -26.91 -39.12
N SER A 7 -24.62 -27.83 -39.49
CA SER A 7 -24.34 -28.94 -40.42
C SER A 7 -23.94 -28.49 -41.83
N GLN A 8 -24.25 -27.24 -42.22
CA GLN A 8 -23.81 -26.62 -43.47
C GLN A 8 -22.53 -25.78 -43.32
N GLY A 9 -21.91 -25.79 -42.13
CA GLY A 9 -20.79 -24.94 -41.77
C GLY A 9 -21.20 -23.54 -41.29
N PRO A 10 -20.29 -22.82 -40.63
CA PRO A 10 -20.60 -21.49 -40.09
C PRO A 10 -20.69 -20.44 -41.19
N ARG A 11 -21.59 -19.47 -41.00
CA ARG A 11 -21.68 -18.30 -41.88
C ARG A 11 -20.45 -17.41 -41.70
N ALA A 12 -19.89 -16.92 -42.79
CA ALA A 12 -18.66 -16.12 -42.76
C ALA A 12 -18.81 -14.85 -41.90
N GLU A 13 -19.97 -14.21 -41.95
CA GLU A 13 -20.28 -13.01 -41.18
C GLU A 13 -20.30 -13.27 -39.68
N ALA A 14 -20.83 -14.43 -39.27
CA ALA A 14 -20.90 -14.87 -37.89
C ALA A 14 -19.51 -15.15 -37.30
N VAL A 15 -18.67 -15.87 -38.05
CA VAL A 15 -17.28 -16.12 -37.67
C VAL A 15 -16.53 -14.79 -37.54
N ALA A 16 -16.68 -13.90 -38.52
CA ALA A 16 -16.03 -12.60 -38.51
C ALA A 16 -16.49 -11.73 -37.32
N ALA A 17 -17.78 -11.77 -36.96
CA ALA A 17 -18.31 -11.08 -35.79
C ALA A 17 -17.72 -11.63 -34.49
N HIS A 18 -17.70 -12.95 -34.32
CA HIS A 18 -17.11 -13.58 -33.13
C HIS A 18 -15.60 -13.34 -33.02
N CYS A 19 -14.86 -13.37 -34.13
CA CYS A 19 -13.44 -13.03 -34.12
C CYS A 19 -13.21 -11.57 -33.69
N ARG A 20 -14.03 -10.63 -34.18
CA ARG A 20 -13.95 -9.22 -33.75
C ARG A 20 -14.25 -9.06 -32.27
N GLU A 21 -15.32 -9.69 -31.80
CA GLU A 21 -15.73 -9.68 -30.39
C GLU A 21 -14.62 -10.27 -29.48
N PHE A 22 -14.05 -11.42 -29.86
CA PHE A 22 -12.92 -12.01 -29.16
C PHE A 22 -11.72 -11.06 -29.09
N MET A 23 -11.37 -10.41 -30.20
CA MET A 23 -10.25 -9.45 -30.23
C MET A 23 -10.52 -8.22 -29.35
N LEU A 24 -11.79 -7.77 -29.25
CA LEU A 24 -12.17 -6.69 -28.35
C LEU A 24 -11.98 -7.10 -26.89
N TYR A 25 -12.46 -8.27 -26.48
CA TYR A 25 -12.25 -8.77 -25.12
C TYR A 25 -10.78 -8.97 -24.79
N MET A 26 -9.98 -9.50 -25.73
CA MET A 26 -8.54 -9.63 -25.54
C MET A 26 -7.86 -8.27 -25.32
N LYS A 27 -8.27 -7.24 -26.07
CA LYS A 27 -7.76 -5.88 -25.90
C LYS A 27 -8.14 -5.31 -24.54
N GLU A 28 -9.39 -5.50 -24.12
CA GLU A 28 -9.87 -5.05 -22.81
C GLU A 28 -9.09 -5.71 -21.67
N ILE A 29 -8.95 -7.03 -21.69
CA ILE A 29 -8.15 -7.78 -20.71
C ILE A 29 -6.71 -7.26 -20.66
N GLN A 30 -6.07 -7.05 -21.82
CA GLN A 30 -4.70 -6.54 -21.89
C GLN A 30 -4.56 -5.13 -21.32
N THR A 31 -5.53 -4.24 -21.58
CA THR A 31 -5.54 -2.89 -21.03
C THR A 31 -5.69 -2.94 -19.51
N THR A 32 -6.69 -3.67 -19.00
CA THR A 32 -6.93 -3.80 -17.56
C THR A 32 -5.72 -4.37 -16.83
N MET A 33 -5.13 -5.46 -17.34
CA MET A 33 -3.92 -6.04 -16.73
C MET A 33 -2.75 -5.04 -16.69
N ARG A 34 -2.57 -4.24 -17.75
CA ARG A 34 -1.51 -3.22 -17.80
C ARG A 34 -1.72 -2.14 -16.75
N GLU A 35 -2.96 -1.70 -16.56
CA GLU A 35 -3.32 -0.69 -15.56
C GLU A 35 -3.12 -1.22 -14.13
N GLU A 36 -3.55 -2.45 -13.86
CA GLU A 36 -3.32 -3.12 -12.57
C GLU A 36 -1.83 -3.29 -12.26
N ILE A 37 -1.02 -3.70 -13.25
CA ILE A 37 0.44 -3.78 -13.08
C ILE A 37 1.04 -2.41 -12.76
N LYS A 38 0.64 -1.35 -13.48
CA LYS A 38 1.10 0.01 -13.19
C LYS A 38 0.72 0.43 -11.77
N SER A 39 -0.54 0.22 -11.40
CA SER A 39 -1.05 0.51 -10.06
C SER A 39 -0.24 -0.22 -8.98
N ALA A 40 0.02 -1.51 -9.14
CA ALA A 40 0.82 -2.30 -8.21
C ALA A 40 2.28 -1.84 -8.12
N CYS A 41 2.88 -1.40 -9.24
CA CYS A 41 4.24 -0.86 -9.26
C CYS A 41 4.34 0.56 -8.67
N GLU A 42 3.28 1.37 -8.80
CA GLU A 42 3.18 2.71 -8.23
C GLU A 42 2.67 2.70 -6.77
N TYR A 43 2.12 1.58 -6.31
CA TYR A 43 1.63 1.38 -4.96
C TYR A 43 2.78 1.49 -3.94
N ARG A 44 2.91 2.68 -3.34
CA ARG A 44 3.90 2.98 -2.31
C ARG A 44 3.17 3.35 -1.01
N PRO A 45 2.63 2.36 -0.27
CA PRO A 45 1.76 2.61 0.88
C PRO A 45 2.39 3.46 1.99
N PHE A 46 3.73 3.50 2.05
CA PHE A 46 4.46 4.24 3.06
C PHE A 46 5.06 5.57 2.58
N GLU A 47 5.02 5.88 1.28
CA GLU A 47 5.66 7.10 0.74
C GLU A 47 4.92 8.39 1.08
N LYS A 48 3.59 8.30 1.31
CA LYS A 48 2.75 9.44 1.71
C LYS A 48 2.12 9.27 3.09
N CYS A 49 2.55 8.27 3.85
CA CYS A 49 2.05 8.07 5.20
C CYS A 49 2.86 8.88 6.22
N ASP A 50 2.23 9.25 7.32
CA ASP A 50 2.84 9.97 8.44
C ASP A 50 3.61 9.05 9.40
N TYR A 51 3.78 7.77 9.06
CA TYR A 51 4.40 6.75 9.93
C TYR A 51 5.78 7.19 10.44
N SER A 52 6.65 7.68 9.55
CA SER A 52 8.00 8.11 9.93
C SER A 52 7.96 9.27 10.92
N ALA A 53 7.08 10.25 10.71
CA ALA A 53 6.91 11.38 11.62
C ALA A 53 6.35 10.92 12.97
N ARG A 54 5.38 10.00 12.96
CA ARG A 54 4.78 9.44 14.16
C ARG A 54 5.79 8.67 15.01
N ILE A 55 6.58 7.78 14.40
CA ILE A 55 7.63 7.02 15.09
C ILE A 55 8.74 7.93 15.62
N ALA A 56 9.16 8.94 14.85
CA ALA A 56 10.15 9.90 15.32
C ALA A 56 9.66 10.66 16.55
N ASN A 57 8.41 11.12 16.55
CA ASN A 57 7.81 11.79 17.71
C ASN A 57 7.71 10.86 18.92
N GLU A 58 7.29 9.62 18.75
CA GLU A 58 7.22 8.64 19.84
C GLU A 58 8.61 8.42 20.48
N ILE A 59 9.66 8.30 19.67
CA ILE A 59 11.04 8.18 20.14
C ILE A 59 11.46 9.45 20.91
N CYS A 60 11.12 10.63 20.41
CA CYS A 60 11.41 11.90 21.08
C CYS A 60 10.71 12.00 22.45
N CYS A 61 9.44 11.60 22.56
CA CYS A 61 8.72 11.58 23.83
C CYS A 61 9.41 10.66 24.85
N LYS A 62 9.79 9.44 24.46
CA LYS A 62 10.52 8.51 25.35
C LYS A 62 11.86 9.06 25.81
N LYS A 63 12.57 9.79 24.95
CA LYS A 63 13.81 10.49 25.33
C LYS A 63 13.56 11.58 26.37
N LEU A 64 12.48 12.35 26.22
CA LEU A 64 12.11 13.39 27.17
C LEU A 64 11.70 12.80 28.53
N GLU A 65 10.89 11.74 28.52
CA GLU A 65 10.53 10.99 29.73
C GLU A 65 11.78 10.51 30.48
N TYR A 66 12.76 9.96 29.77
CA TYR A 66 14.02 9.55 30.37
C TYR A 66 14.80 10.72 30.99
N VAL A 67 14.87 11.86 30.31
CA VAL A 67 15.54 13.06 30.84
C VAL A 67 14.86 13.53 32.12
N ILE A 68 13.53 13.58 32.15
CA ILE A 68 12.74 13.94 33.34
C ILE A 68 13.06 12.98 34.49
N GLU A 69 13.03 11.66 34.25
CA GLU A 69 13.38 10.65 35.26
C GLU A 69 14.77 10.90 35.87
N LYS A 70 15.77 11.27 35.05
CA LYS A 70 17.11 11.59 35.54
C LYS A 70 17.17 12.91 36.30
N MET A 71 16.40 13.91 35.89
CA MET A 71 16.31 15.18 36.63
C MET A 71 15.68 14.99 38.00
N ASP A 72 14.59 14.23 38.08
CA ASP A 72 13.92 13.92 39.35
C ASP A 72 14.86 13.15 40.29
N ALA A 73 15.60 12.18 39.76
CA ALA A 73 16.60 11.45 40.53
C ALA A 73 17.73 12.37 41.05
N MET A 74 18.20 13.32 40.23
CA MET A 74 19.20 14.30 40.67
C MET A 74 18.66 15.21 41.77
N GLN A 75 17.42 15.69 41.64
CA GLN A 75 16.79 16.54 42.66
C GLN A 75 16.67 15.80 43.99
N LEU A 76 16.19 14.55 43.99
CA LEU A 76 16.11 13.71 45.18
C LEU A 76 17.49 13.51 45.84
N ASN A 77 18.53 13.26 45.05
CA ASN A 77 19.89 13.10 45.57
C ASN A 77 20.41 14.39 46.22
N MET A 78 20.10 15.56 45.66
CA MET A 78 20.47 16.85 46.24
C MET A 78 19.73 17.12 47.55
N GLU A 79 18.43 16.85 47.61
CA GLU A 79 17.61 17.01 48.82
C GLU A 79 18.11 16.10 49.95
N GLN A 80 18.44 14.83 49.65
CA GLN A 80 19.02 13.90 50.60
C GLN A 80 20.41 14.33 51.08
N SER A 81 21.23 14.90 50.20
CA SER A 81 22.57 15.42 50.56
C SER A 81 22.50 16.67 51.42
N SER A 82 21.47 17.52 51.23
CA SER A 82 21.28 18.75 52.01
C SER A 82 20.73 18.51 53.42
N ASN A 83 20.04 17.39 53.66
CA ASN A 83 19.48 17.02 54.97
C ASN A 83 20.46 16.21 55.85
N GLY A 84 21.69 15.97 55.38
CA GLY A 84 22.72 15.20 56.07
C GLY A 84 23.81 16.04 56.77
N VAL A 85 23.59 17.34 56.96
CA VAL A 85 24.49 18.27 57.70
C VAL A 85 23.81 18.76 58.97
#